data_AF-C4WXG0-F1
#
_entry.id   AF-C4WXG0-F1
#
_cell.length_a   1.000
_cell.length_b   1.000
_cell.length_c   1.000
_cell.angle_alpha   90.00
_cell.angle_beta   90.00
_cell.angle_gamma   90.00
#
_symmetry.space_group_name_H-M   'P 1'
#
loop_
_entity.id
_entity.type
_entity.pdbx_description
1 polymer ?
#
loop_
_entity_poly.entity_id
_entity_poly.type
_entity_poly.pdbx_seq_one_letter_code
_entity_poly.pdbx_strand_id
1 'polypeptide(L)'
;MVDSSSPVTLDMISLPTVRIDLNVPTLDRIIEALLPELSNNFETVSVDAVQCPNLTCSPFNLAAEGLNGDEMVIDIGSPSFLLPLVNLNKVYDIRDFAKVTGTDPLFVIGAGAGPWPHVGVNCEFIGNVRLTSDDSVNNNNSSHLYKVDPQTGSQVHHRLPQDETRFALLANFYTSRGMTGEVLKIVCETRNGPLDFVTSIRKSVGKILWRQTGRFGWSDFN
;
A
#
# COMPACT_ATOMS: atom_id res chain seq x y z
N MET A 1 20.37 23.36 20.01
CA MET A 1 19.47 22.76 21.01
C MET A 1 18.27 22.24 20.24
N VAL A 2 18.21 20.93 20.01
CA VAL A 2 17.05 20.30 19.35
C VAL A 2 16.04 20.04 20.46
N ASP A 3 14.83 20.55 20.28
CA ASP A 3 13.70 20.37 21.17
C ASP A 3 13.49 18.86 21.46
N SER A 4 13.42 18.51 22.74
CA SER A 4 13.39 17.13 23.24
C SER A 4 12.00 16.52 23.25
N SER A 5 10.99 17.19 22.67
CA SER A 5 9.69 16.54 22.43
C SER A 5 9.83 15.58 21.25
N SER A 6 9.62 14.28 21.49
CA SER A 6 9.36 13.34 20.40
C SER A 6 8.27 13.92 19.49
N PRO A 7 8.42 13.86 18.16
CA PRO A 7 7.44 14.42 17.24
C PRO A 7 6.06 13.82 17.54
N VAL A 8 5.07 14.71 17.66
CA VAL A 8 3.69 14.33 17.94
C VAL A 8 3.13 13.65 16.68
N THR A 9 2.65 12.42 16.83
CA THR A 9 1.86 11.74 15.80
C THR A 9 0.63 12.59 15.47
N LEU A 10 0.39 12.85 14.18
CA LEU A 10 -0.77 13.61 13.74
C LEU A 10 -2.06 12.81 13.99
N ASP A 11 -3.07 13.48 14.55
CA ASP A 11 -4.43 12.93 14.62
C ASP A 11 -5.05 12.96 13.21
N MET A 12 -5.11 11.79 12.58
CA MET A 12 -5.57 11.67 11.21
C MET A 12 -7.06 11.98 11.04
N ILE A 13 -7.86 11.92 12.11
CA ILE A 13 -9.28 12.26 12.10
C ILE A 13 -9.47 13.77 11.87
N SER A 14 -8.52 14.57 12.32
CA SER A 14 -8.53 16.03 12.18
C SER A 14 -8.02 16.52 10.81
N LEU A 15 -7.44 15.63 10.00
CA LEU A 15 -6.86 15.99 8.72
C LEU A 15 -7.94 16.11 7.63
N PRO A 16 -7.77 17.06 6.67
CA PRO A 16 -8.64 17.13 5.51
C PRO A 16 -8.63 15.80 4.75
N THR A 17 -9.80 15.20 4.58
CA THR A 17 -9.98 13.93 3.88
C THR A 17 -10.94 14.13 2.72
N VAL A 18 -10.56 13.65 1.54
CA VAL A 18 -11.42 13.59 0.36
C VAL A 18 -11.68 12.12 0.06
N ARG A 19 -12.96 11.74 -0.07
CA ARG A 19 -13.36 10.40 -0.51
C ARG A 19 -13.77 10.46 -1.97
N ILE A 20 -13.23 9.54 -2.77
CA ILE A 20 -13.51 9.43 -4.19
C ILE A 20 -14.01 8.02 -4.44
N ASP A 21 -15.25 7.90 -4.92
CA ASP A 21 -15.80 6.63 -5.34
C ASP A 21 -15.13 6.21 -6.66
N LEU A 22 -14.48 5.06 -6.64
CA LEU A 22 -13.84 4.50 -7.82
C LEU A 22 -14.84 3.68 -8.62
N ASN A 23 -14.66 3.68 -9.94
CA ASN A 23 -15.35 2.74 -10.80
C ASN A 23 -14.77 1.33 -10.58
N VAL A 24 -15.65 0.36 -10.35
CA VAL A 24 -15.29 -1.03 -10.01
C VAL A 24 -15.71 -1.96 -11.17
N PRO A 25 -14.90 -2.08 -12.24
CA PRO A 25 -15.17 -3.04 -13.31
C PRO A 25 -15.09 -4.47 -12.78
N THR A 26 -15.83 -5.39 -13.41
CA THR A 26 -15.76 -6.82 -13.08
C THR A 26 -14.36 -7.37 -13.33
N LEU A 27 -13.97 -8.44 -12.64
CA LEU A 27 -12.68 -9.08 -12.84
C LEU A 27 -12.47 -9.50 -14.30
N ASP A 28 -13.49 -10.05 -14.96
CA ASP A 28 -13.45 -10.39 -16.39
C ASP A 28 -13.07 -9.19 -17.27
N ARG A 29 -13.63 -8.01 -16.99
CA ARG A 29 -13.33 -6.78 -17.73
C ARG A 29 -11.90 -6.33 -17.51
N ILE A 30 -11.38 -6.51 -16.30
CA ILE A 30 -9.98 -6.21 -15.98
C ILE A 30 -9.07 -7.22 -16.71
N ILE A 31 -9.41 -8.52 -16.70
CA ILE A 31 -8.67 -9.57 -17.40
C ILE A 31 -8.57 -9.29 -18.90
N GLU A 32 -9.71 -9.00 -19.55
CA GLU A 32 -9.79 -8.66 -20.98
C GLU A 32 -8.83 -7.52 -21.37
N ALA A 33 -8.63 -6.55 -20.48
CA ALA A 33 -7.75 -5.42 -20.74
C ALA A 33 -6.29 -5.67 -20.38
N LEU A 34 -6.02 -6.45 -19.32
CA LEU A 34 -4.67 -6.73 -18.86
C LEU A 34 -3.91 -7.60 -19.85
N LEU A 35 -4.55 -8.66 -20.35
CA LEU A 35 -3.90 -9.67 -21.19
C LEU A 35 -3.13 -9.06 -22.37
N PRO A 36 -3.71 -8.21 -23.24
CA PRO A 36 -2.98 -7.65 -24.39
C PRO A 36 -1.78 -6.78 -24.00
N GLU A 37 -1.90 -5.95 -22.95
CA GLU A 37 -0.83 -5.04 -22.54
C GLU A 37 0.33 -5.79 -21.90
N LEU A 38 0.02 -6.81 -21.07
CA LEU A 38 1.03 -7.66 -20.46
C LEU A 38 1.76 -8.50 -21.52
N SER A 39 1.04 -9.08 -22.48
CA SER A 39 1.64 -9.86 -23.58
C SER A 39 2.55 -9.04 -24.50
N ASN A 40 2.43 -7.71 -24.51
CA ASN A 40 3.38 -6.83 -25.20
C ASN A 40 4.69 -6.60 -24.45
N ASN A 41 4.73 -6.94 -23.15
CA ASN A 41 5.87 -6.65 -22.27
C ASN A 41 6.51 -7.90 -21.65
N PHE A 42 5.83 -9.04 -21.68
CA PHE A 42 6.27 -10.29 -21.09
C PHE A 42 6.02 -11.46 -22.04
N GLU A 43 6.92 -12.44 -22.02
CA GLU A 43 6.85 -13.62 -22.89
C GLU A 43 5.74 -14.59 -22.46
N THR A 44 5.71 -14.94 -21.18
CA THR A 44 4.65 -15.77 -20.58
C THR A 44 3.72 -14.87 -19.80
N VAL A 45 2.41 -14.94 -20.08
CA VAL A 45 1.38 -14.18 -19.35
C VAL A 45 0.18 -15.08 -19.06
N SER A 46 -0.30 -15.07 -17.81
CA SER A 46 -1.63 -15.55 -17.43
C SER A 46 -2.31 -14.54 -16.51
N VAL A 47 -3.63 -14.38 -16.66
CA VAL A 47 -4.45 -13.49 -15.85
C VAL A 47 -5.77 -14.19 -15.61
N ASP A 48 -6.01 -14.59 -14.36
CA ASP A 48 -7.15 -15.43 -13.99
C ASP A 48 -7.85 -14.88 -12.74
N ALA A 49 -9.17 -14.94 -12.70
CA ALA A 49 -9.94 -14.78 -11.47
C ALA A 49 -9.90 -16.11 -10.71
N VAL A 50 -9.43 -16.08 -9.46
CA VAL A 50 -9.26 -17.28 -8.63
C VAL A 50 -9.70 -17.02 -7.20
N GLN A 51 -10.07 -18.06 -6.47
CA GLN A 51 -10.21 -17.95 -5.02
C GLN A 51 -8.85 -17.57 -4.41
N CYS A 52 -8.84 -16.52 -3.59
CA CYS A 52 -7.64 -16.04 -2.91
C CYS A 52 -7.05 -17.18 -2.05
N PRO A 53 -5.76 -17.54 -2.24
CA PRO A 53 -5.10 -18.48 -1.35
C PRO A 53 -4.97 -17.85 0.04
N ASN A 54 -4.78 -18.66 1.07
CA ASN A 54 -4.52 -18.11 2.41
C ASN A 54 -3.18 -17.35 2.41
N LEU A 55 -3.26 -16.02 2.51
CA LEU A 55 -2.11 -15.12 2.44
C LEU A 55 -1.29 -15.06 3.73
N THR A 56 -1.75 -15.65 4.84
CA THR A 56 -0.90 -15.80 6.03
C THR A 56 0.18 -16.87 5.83
N CYS A 57 0.03 -17.73 4.82
CA CYS A 57 0.99 -18.80 4.51
C CYS A 57 2.12 -18.30 3.61
N SER A 58 3.23 -19.05 3.60
CA SER A 58 4.30 -18.89 2.62
C SER A 58 3.75 -19.04 1.19
N PRO A 59 4.22 -18.24 0.21
CA PRO A 59 5.33 -17.28 0.29
C PRO A 59 4.93 -15.87 0.75
N PHE A 60 3.64 -15.61 1.04
CA PHE A 60 3.12 -14.26 1.25
C PHE A 60 3.37 -13.75 2.66
N ASN A 61 3.07 -14.57 3.68
CA ASN A 61 3.26 -14.24 5.10
C ASN A 61 2.61 -12.89 5.50
N LEU A 62 1.44 -12.59 4.96
CA LEU A 62 0.67 -11.40 5.29
C LEU A 62 -0.04 -11.52 6.64
N ALA A 63 -0.44 -10.39 7.21
CA ALA A 63 -1.13 -10.32 8.49
C ALA A 63 -2.61 -10.73 8.44
N ALA A 64 -3.16 -10.95 7.24
CA ALA A 64 -4.54 -11.41 7.01
C ALA A 64 -4.61 -12.54 5.97
N GLU A 65 -5.70 -13.30 5.99
CA GLU A 65 -5.88 -14.49 5.15
C GLU A 65 -6.21 -14.16 3.69
N GLY A 66 -6.78 -12.99 3.42
CA GLY A 66 -7.11 -12.57 2.07
C GLY A 66 -7.08 -11.06 1.90
N LEU A 67 -7.58 -10.59 0.76
CA LEU A 67 -7.59 -9.18 0.39
C LEU A 67 -8.99 -8.55 0.42
N ASN A 68 -10.06 -9.31 0.62
CA ASN A 68 -11.41 -8.84 0.30
C ASN A 68 -12.13 -8.13 1.46
N GLY A 69 -13.19 -7.41 1.11
CA GLY A 69 -14.14 -6.72 1.98
C GLY A 69 -13.77 -5.26 2.20
N ASP A 70 -14.70 -4.34 1.96
CA ASP A 70 -14.54 -2.89 2.16
C ASP A 70 -13.22 -2.33 1.58
N GLU A 71 -12.87 -2.73 0.35
CA GLU A 71 -11.60 -2.40 -0.28
C GLU A 71 -11.46 -0.89 -0.53
N MET A 72 -10.33 -0.30 -0.11
CA MET A 72 -10.01 1.10 -0.36
C MET A 72 -8.53 1.29 -0.68
N VAL A 73 -8.22 2.42 -1.31
CA VAL A 73 -6.84 2.92 -1.46
C VAL A 73 -6.71 4.19 -0.65
N ILE A 74 -5.64 4.27 0.13
CA ILE A 74 -5.27 5.45 0.91
C ILE A 74 -4.02 6.04 0.30
N ASP A 75 -4.13 7.30 -0.13
CA ASP A 75 -3.01 8.16 -0.50
C ASP A 75 -2.92 9.25 0.55
N ILE A 76 -1.80 9.29 1.27
CA ILE A 76 -1.59 10.22 2.38
C ILE A 76 -0.22 10.85 2.29
N GLY A 77 -0.18 12.15 2.61
CA GLY A 77 1.06 12.91 2.63
C GLY A 77 1.44 13.40 1.23
N SER A 78 2.74 13.61 1.02
CA SER A 78 3.27 14.08 -0.27
C SER A 78 4.79 13.93 -0.33
N PRO A 79 5.38 13.66 -1.51
CA PRO A 79 6.81 13.80 -1.74
C PRO A 79 7.35 15.20 -1.40
N SER A 80 6.51 16.24 -1.43
CA SER A 80 6.89 17.60 -1.01
C SER A 80 7.14 17.74 0.50
N PHE A 81 6.76 16.74 1.30
CA PHE A 81 7.15 16.67 2.71
C PHE A 81 8.55 16.07 2.91
N LEU A 82 9.12 15.48 1.86
CA LEU A 82 10.50 14.98 1.85
C LEU A 82 11.46 15.97 1.18
N LEU A 83 11.05 16.56 0.05
CA LEU A 83 11.90 17.38 -0.81
C LEU A 83 11.34 18.81 -1.02
N PRO A 84 12.18 19.85 -1.14
CA PRO A 84 13.65 19.81 -1.01
C PRO A 84 14.14 19.77 0.44
N LEU A 85 13.29 20.15 1.40
CA LEU A 85 13.58 20.10 2.83
C LEU A 85 12.53 19.23 3.53
N VAL A 86 12.99 18.29 4.33
CA VAL A 86 12.12 17.34 5.03
C VAL A 86 11.29 18.03 6.11
N ASN A 87 10.00 17.71 6.15
CA ASN A 87 9.09 18.10 7.23
C ASN A 87 8.90 16.94 8.21
N LEU A 88 9.74 16.90 9.24
CA LEU A 88 9.78 15.84 10.23
C LEU A 88 8.52 15.75 11.11
N ASN A 89 7.63 16.76 11.07
CA ASN A 89 6.36 16.76 11.81
C ASN A 89 5.25 15.95 11.11
N LYS A 90 5.54 15.36 9.94
CA LYS A 90 4.59 14.54 9.19
C LYS A 90 4.74 13.09 9.61
N VAL A 91 4.22 12.76 10.79
CA VAL A 91 4.20 11.39 11.34
C VAL A 91 2.74 10.98 11.54
N TYR A 92 2.40 9.78 11.10
CA TYR A 92 1.04 9.24 11.08
C TYR A 92 1.04 7.85 11.74
N ASP A 93 -0.14 7.34 12.12
CA ASP A 93 -0.29 6.00 12.70
C ASP A 93 -1.42 5.24 11.97
N ILE A 94 -1.10 4.02 11.49
CA ILE A 94 -2.06 3.12 10.83
C ILE A 94 -3.30 2.86 11.71
N ARG A 95 -3.19 2.94 13.04
CA ARG A 95 -4.32 2.75 13.96
C ARG A 95 -5.47 3.72 13.71
N ASP A 96 -5.20 4.92 13.22
CA ASP A 96 -6.26 5.88 12.94
C ASP A 96 -7.02 5.55 11.65
N PHE A 97 -6.49 4.69 10.77
CA PHE A 97 -7.19 4.29 9.55
C PHE A 97 -8.52 3.61 9.82
N ALA A 98 -8.67 2.82 10.88
CA ALA A 98 -9.94 2.18 11.19
C ALA A 98 -11.07 3.20 11.41
N LYS A 99 -10.73 4.36 11.98
CA LYS A 99 -11.68 5.47 12.16
C LYS A 99 -11.89 6.26 10.87
N VAL A 100 -10.82 6.46 10.08
CA VAL A 100 -10.87 7.17 8.81
C VAL A 100 -11.67 6.42 7.75
N THR A 101 -11.54 5.10 7.68
CA THR A 101 -12.24 4.25 6.71
C THR A 101 -13.58 3.75 7.23
N GLY A 102 -13.72 3.56 8.55
CA GLY A 102 -14.86 2.87 9.16
C GLY A 102 -14.81 1.35 9.01
N THR A 103 -13.64 0.79 8.67
CA THR A 103 -13.44 -0.64 8.43
C THR A 103 -12.90 -1.34 9.69
N ASP A 104 -13.54 -2.44 10.09
CA ASP A 104 -13.10 -3.31 11.18
C ASP A 104 -13.58 -4.76 10.93
N PRO A 105 -12.69 -5.79 10.92
CA PRO A 105 -11.24 -5.70 11.04
C PRO A 105 -10.63 -4.89 9.90
N LEU A 106 -9.53 -4.19 10.19
CA LEU A 106 -8.76 -3.44 9.21
C LEU A 106 -7.49 -4.22 8.86
N PHE A 107 -7.32 -4.51 7.58
CA PHE A 107 -6.08 -4.99 7.01
C PHE A 107 -5.47 -3.91 6.13
N VAL A 108 -4.15 -3.70 6.23
CA VAL A 108 -3.40 -2.65 5.53
C VAL A 108 -2.11 -3.24 4.94
N ILE A 109 -1.92 -3.05 3.64
CA ILE A 109 -0.67 -3.33 2.93
C ILE A 109 -0.27 -2.17 2.03
N GLY A 110 1.02 -1.99 1.79
CA GLY A 110 1.50 -1.00 0.82
C GLY A 110 2.86 -0.42 1.17
N ALA A 111 3.16 0.76 0.65
CA ALA A 111 4.47 1.38 0.73
C ALA A 111 4.40 2.78 1.31
N GLY A 112 5.45 3.20 2.00
CA GLY A 112 5.58 4.57 2.48
C GLY A 112 6.98 4.87 3.01
N ALA A 113 7.17 6.07 3.54
CA ALA A 113 8.37 6.37 4.32
C ALA A 113 8.19 5.90 5.77
N GLY A 114 9.20 5.24 6.30
CA GLY A 114 9.14 4.61 7.63
C GLY A 114 9.24 5.60 8.79
N PRO A 115 8.95 5.12 10.00
CA PRO A 115 8.90 5.96 11.19
C PRO A 115 10.31 6.35 11.62
N TRP A 116 10.83 7.44 11.05
CA TRP A 116 12.09 8.04 11.47
C TRP A 116 12.20 8.26 13.00
N PRO A 117 11.11 8.55 13.78
CA PRO A 117 11.23 8.70 15.23
C PRO A 117 11.61 7.39 15.94
N HIS A 118 11.28 6.24 15.34
CA HIS A 118 11.67 4.91 15.83
C HIS A 118 13.05 4.51 15.32
N VAL A 119 13.32 4.73 14.03
CA VAL A 119 14.51 4.21 13.35
C VAL A 119 15.73 5.12 13.51
N GLY A 120 15.52 6.41 13.76
CA GLY A 120 16.55 7.45 13.88
C GLY A 120 17.10 7.96 12.55
N VAL A 121 16.71 7.35 11.44
CA VAL A 121 17.11 7.72 10.07
C VAL A 121 15.93 7.52 9.11
N ASN A 122 16.05 8.09 7.91
CA ASN A 122 15.12 7.80 6.81
C ASN A 122 15.16 6.31 6.46
N CYS A 123 14.00 5.74 6.17
CA CYS A 123 13.85 4.34 5.80
C CYS A 123 12.62 4.15 4.92
N GLU A 124 12.64 3.08 4.12
CA GLU A 124 11.50 2.60 3.35
C GLU A 124 10.62 1.73 4.24
N PHE A 125 9.29 1.89 4.13
CA PHE A 125 8.29 1.14 4.90
C PHE A 125 7.49 0.22 4.00
N ILE A 126 7.35 -1.03 4.42
CA ILE A 126 6.54 -2.07 3.79
C ILE A 126 5.44 -2.42 4.77
N GLY A 127 4.25 -1.85 4.55
CA GLY A 127 3.08 -2.04 5.41
C GLY A 127 2.51 -3.44 5.28
N ASN A 128 2.25 -4.07 6.41
CA ASN A 128 1.56 -5.35 6.54
C ASN A 128 0.98 -5.45 7.96
N VAL A 129 -0.20 -4.87 8.15
CA VAL A 129 -0.82 -4.70 9.47
C VAL A 129 -2.25 -5.19 9.44
N ARG A 130 -2.65 -5.96 10.44
CA ARG A 130 -4.05 -6.29 10.74
C ARG A 130 -4.42 -5.75 12.11
N LEU A 131 -5.47 -4.95 12.18
CA LEU A 131 -6.02 -4.36 13.40
C LEU A 131 -7.50 -4.74 13.53
N THR A 132 -7.98 -4.91 14.76
CA THR A 132 -9.40 -5.08 15.06
C THR A 132 -9.75 -4.48 16.41
N SER A 133 -10.99 -3.97 16.55
CA SER A 133 -11.47 -3.43 17.84
C SER A 133 -11.98 -4.51 18.80
N ASP A 134 -12.48 -5.63 18.27
CA ASP A 134 -13.09 -6.70 19.05
C ASP A 134 -12.08 -7.51 19.88
N ASP A 135 -10.86 -7.68 19.35
CA ASP A 135 -9.80 -8.44 20.00
C ASP A 135 -8.41 -7.90 19.67
N SER A 136 -7.98 -6.90 20.43
CA SER A 136 -6.66 -6.29 20.26
C SER A 136 -5.48 -7.26 20.41
N VAL A 137 -5.68 -8.46 21.00
CA VAL A 137 -4.64 -9.50 21.08
C VAL A 137 -4.35 -10.09 19.69
N ASN A 138 -5.34 -10.09 18.80
CA ASN A 138 -5.21 -10.55 17.42
C ASN A 138 -4.73 -9.46 16.46
N ASN A 139 -4.37 -8.27 16.97
CA ASN A 139 -3.66 -7.28 16.18
C ASN A 139 -2.26 -7.81 15.83
N ASN A 140 -1.89 -7.70 14.56
CA ASN A 140 -0.64 -8.21 14.06
C ASN A 140 0.02 -7.17 13.17
N ASN A 141 1.18 -6.68 13.62
CA ASN A 141 2.09 -5.93 12.79
C ASN A 141 3.18 -6.87 12.24
N SER A 142 3.13 -7.10 10.95
CA SER A 142 4.14 -7.85 10.19
C SER A 142 4.87 -6.94 9.19
N SER A 143 4.88 -5.64 9.45
CA SER A 143 5.54 -4.65 8.60
C SER A 143 7.06 -4.76 8.67
N HIS A 144 7.69 -4.45 7.55
CA HIS A 144 9.14 -4.44 7.39
C HIS A 144 9.63 -3.04 7.03
N LEU A 145 10.91 -2.81 7.26
CA LEU A 145 11.58 -1.61 6.79
C LEU A 145 12.97 -1.93 6.24
N TYR A 146 13.42 -1.06 5.34
CA TYR A 146 14.80 -1.02 4.87
C TYR A 146 15.40 0.36 5.15
N LYS A 147 16.62 0.39 5.68
CA LYS A 147 17.38 1.61 5.90
C LYS A 147 18.80 1.47 5.38
N VAL A 148 19.48 2.59 5.19
CA VAL A 148 20.92 2.61 4.94
C VAL A 148 21.64 2.80 6.26
N ASP A 149 22.58 1.91 6.57
CA ASP A 149 23.49 2.10 7.70
C ASP A 149 24.42 3.29 7.41
N PRO A 150 24.40 4.35 8.24
CA PRO A 150 25.20 5.55 7.98
C PRO A 150 26.72 5.31 8.10
N GLN A 151 27.16 4.25 8.79
CA GLN A 151 28.57 3.93 8.95
C GLN A 151 29.13 3.13 7.77
N THR A 152 28.34 2.17 7.28
CA THR A 152 28.80 1.21 6.27
C THR A 152 28.25 1.48 4.87
N GLY A 153 27.21 2.31 4.75
CA GLY A 153 26.46 2.52 3.51
C GLY A 153 25.64 1.30 3.06
N SER A 154 25.58 0.25 3.88
CA SER A 154 24.89 -1.00 3.54
C SER A 154 23.39 -0.91 3.77
N GLN A 155 22.61 -1.65 2.98
CA GLN A 155 21.19 -1.82 3.21
C GLN A 155 20.95 -2.75 4.40
N VAL A 156 20.10 -2.33 5.33
CA VAL A 156 19.72 -3.09 6.52
C VAL A 156 18.22 -3.31 6.55
N HIS A 157 17.80 -4.55 6.78
CA HIS A 157 16.41 -4.96 6.92
C HIS A 157 16.02 -5.11 8.40
N HIS A 158 14.83 -4.64 8.75
CA HIS A 158 14.24 -4.88 10.07
C HIS A 158 12.75 -5.20 9.95
N ARG A 159 12.25 -6.00 10.89
CA ARG A 159 10.81 -6.10 11.17
C ARG A 159 10.45 -5.10 12.26
N LEU A 160 9.31 -4.43 12.13
CA LEU A 160 8.83 -3.50 13.16
C LEU A 160 8.27 -4.25 14.38
N PRO A 161 8.41 -3.67 15.60
CA PRO A 161 7.70 -4.14 16.78
C PRO A 161 6.18 -4.16 16.60
N GLN A 162 5.49 -4.99 17.38
CA GLN A 162 4.03 -5.11 17.32
C GLN A 162 3.30 -3.79 17.60
N ASP A 163 3.88 -2.95 18.45
CA ASP A 163 3.33 -1.67 18.90
C ASP A 163 3.74 -0.46 18.04
N GLU A 164 4.62 -0.64 17.05
CA GLU A 164 5.09 0.43 16.15
C GLU A 164 4.38 0.38 14.80
N THR A 165 3.23 1.04 14.72
CA THR A 165 2.38 1.14 13.52
C THR A 165 2.50 2.49 12.81
N ARG A 166 3.48 3.32 13.21
CA ARG A 166 3.67 4.64 12.61
C ARG A 166 4.42 4.57 11.28
N PHE A 167 4.15 5.56 10.45
CA PHE A 167 4.89 5.88 9.23
C PHE A 167 5.03 7.40 9.13
N ALA A 168 5.83 7.89 8.19
CA ALA A 168 6.12 9.31 8.06
C ALA A 168 6.01 9.78 6.61
N LEU A 169 5.89 11.10 6.43
CA LEU A 169 5.96 11.87 5.19
C LEU A 169 4.86 11.54 4.17
N LEU A 170 4.83 10.32 3.66
CA LEU A 170 3.91 9.88 2.62
C LEU A 170 3.72 8.35 2.67
N ALA A 171 2.55 7.90 2.25
CA ALA A 171 2.29 6.49 2.02
C ALA A 171 1.16 6.26 1.01
N ASN A 172 1.25 5.12 0.32
CA ASN A 172 0.22 4.59 -0.54
C ASN A 172 -0.13 3.18 -0.04
N PHE A 173 -1.32 3.06 0.54
CA PHE A 173 -1.80 1.81 1.11
C PHE A 173 -3.06 1.31 0.41
N TYR A 174 -3.19 0.00 0.34
CA TYR A 174 -4.43 -0.71 0.11
C TYR A 174 -4.97 -1.18 1.46
N THR A 175 -6.27 -1.01 1.67
CA THR A 175 -6.95 -1.47 2.88
C THR A 175 -8.16 -2.31 2.57
N SER A 176 -8.48 -3.26 3.43
CA SER A 176 -9.69 -4.09 3.36
C SER A 176 -10.02 -4.72 4.70
N ARG A 177 -11.03 -5.60 4.75
CA ARG A 177 -11.32 -6.47 5.90
C ARG A 177 -10.38 -7.67 6.01
N GLY A 178 -9.52 -7.88 5.01
CA GLY A 178 -8.60 -9.02 4.96
C GLY A 178 -9.29 -10.36 4.80
N MET A 179 -10.51 -10.37 4.23
CA MET A 179 -11.32 -11.58 4.06
C MET A 179 -10.89 -12.38 2.84
N THR A 180 -11.20 -13.68 2.86
CA THR A 180 -11.11 -14.53 1.68
C THR A 180 -12.16 -14.12 0.65
N GLY A 181 -11.91 -14.43 -0.62
CA GLY A 181 -12.76 -14.04 -1.75
C GLY A 181 -12.02 -14.20 -3.07
N GLU A 182 -12.68 -13.84 -4.17
CA GLU A 182 -12.07 -13.93 -5.50
C GLU A 182 -11.05 -12.79 -5.72
N VAL A 183 -9.92 -13.10 -6.34
CA VAL A 183 -8.86 -12.12 -6.66
C VAL A 183 -8.30 -12.39 -8.06
N LEU A 184 -7.61 -11.41 -8.62
CA LEU A 184 -6.83 -11.60 -9.83
C LEU A 184 -5.48 -12.23 -9.50
N LYS A 185 -5.23 -13.41 -10.07
CA LYS A 185 -3.90 -14.01 -10.16
C LYS A 185 -3.28 -13.61 -11.49
N ILE A 186 -2.18 -12.87 -11.42
CA ILE A 186 -1.43 -12.39 -12.58
C ILE A 186 -0.05 -13.05 -12.55
N VAL A 187 0.29 -13.80 -13.60
CA VAL A 187 1.61 -14.41 -13.79
C VAL A 187 2.23 -13.79 -15.02
N CYS A 188 3.45 -13.27 -14.87
CA CYS A 188 4.24 -12.70 -15.96
C CYS A 188 5.69 -13.19 -15.82
N GLU A 189 6.24 -13.78 -16.88
CA GLU A 189 7.62 -14.28 -16.91
C GLU A 189 8.38 -13.65 -18.08
N THR A 190 9.68 -13.41 -17.87
CA THR A 190 10.60 -12.81 -18.84
C THR A 190 10.09 -11.50 -19.44
N ARG A 191 10.47 -10.37 -18.83
CA ARG A 191 10.18 -9.05 -19.39
C ARG A 191 10.98 -8.84 -20.68
N ASN A 192 10.29 -8.77 -21.81
CA ASN A 192 10.86 -8.52 -23.14
C ASN A 192 10.47 -7.14 -23.70
N GLY A 193 9.55 -6.42 -23.04
CA GLY A 193 9.15 -5.07 -23.42
C GLY A 193 9.67 -3.97 -22.50
N PRO A 194 9.35 -2.70 -22.83
CA PRO A 194 9.89 -1.53 -22.15
C PRO A 194 9.24 -1.24 -20.80
N LEU A 195 8.04 -1.75 -20.51
CA LEU A 195 7.31 -1.44 -19.28
C LEU A 195 7.53 -2.51 -18.22
N ASP A 196 7.69 -2.08 -16.97
CA ASP A 196 7.64 -3.00 -15.82
C ASP A 196 6.21 -3.53 -15.57
N PHE A 197 6.09 -4.48 -14.64
CA PHE A 197 4.84 -5.17 -14.30
C PHE A 197 3.74 -4.21 -13.82
N VAL A 198 4.07 -3.34 -12.86
CA VAL A 198 3.10 -2.41 -12.25
C VAL A 198 2.68 -1.34 -13.25
N THR A 199 3.63 -0.80 -14.03
CA THR A 199 3.37 0.17 -15.09
C THR A 199 2.49 -0.42 -16.20
N SER A 200 2.72 -1.68 -16.58
CA SER A 200 1.89 -2.39 -17.55
C SER A 200 0.44 -2.51 -17.07
N ILE A 201 0.24 -2.95 -15.82
CA ILE A 201 -1.09 -3.04 -15.19
C ILE A 201 -1.77 -1.67 -15.18
N ARG A 202 -1.09 -0.64 -14.66
CA ARG A 202 -1.65 0.70 -14.52
C ARG A 202 -2.08 1.29 -15.85
N LYS A 203 -1.24 1.17 -16.89
CA LYS A 203 -1.58 1.67 -18.24
C LYS A 203 -2.75 0.92 -18.85
N SER A 204 -2.82 -0.40 -18.64
CA SER A 204 -3.94 -1.21 -19.12
C SER A 204 -5.26 -0.80 -18.46
N VAL A 205 -5.32 -0.79 -17.13
CA VAL A 205 -6.54 -0.43 -16.37
C VAL A 205 -6.96 1.01 -16.66
N GLY A 206 -6.00 1.94 -16.78
CA GLY A 206 -6.26 3.33 -17.14
C GLY A 206 -6.98 3.50 -18.48
N LYS A 207 -6.72 2.63 -19.47
CA LYS A 207 -7.43 2.66 -20.77
C LYS A 207 -8.90 2.28 -20.61
N ILE A 208 -9.24 1.36 -19.71
CA ILE A 208 -10.63 0.96 -19.45
C ILE A 208 -11.38 2.08 -18.76
N LEU A 209 -10.78 2.63 -17.70
CA LEU A 209 -11.41 3.67 -16.87
C LEU A 209 -11.66 4.93 -17.69
N TRP A 210 -10.70 5.34 -18.52
CA TRP A 210 -10.86 6.47 -19.44
C TRP A 210 -12.01 6.28 -20.43
N ARG A 211 -12.15 5.07 -21.01
CA ARG A 211 -13.22 4.75 -21.97
C ARG A 211 -14.61 4.77 -21.34
N GLN A 212 -14.72 4.57 -20.03
CA GLN A 212 -16.00 4.53 -19.33
C GLN A 212 -16.43 5.89 -18.77
N THR A 213 -15.49 6.75 -18.36
CA THR A 213 -15.83 8.02 -17.69
C THR A 213 -15.68 9.26 -18.58
N GLY A 214 -14.91 9.20 -19.66
CA GLY A 214 -14.61 10.38 -20.50
C GLY A 214 -14.01 11.58 -19.74
N ARG A 215 -13.59 11.38 -18.48
CA ARG A 215 -13.04 12.39 -17.57
C ARG A 215 -12.05 11.75 -16.58
N PHE A 216 -10.99 12.51 -16.31
CA PHE A 216 -9.85 12.29 -15.41
C PHE A 216 -9.04 11.03 -15.69
N GLY A 217 -7.94 11.23 -16.42
CA GLY A 217 -6.85 10.27 -16.46
C GLY A 217 -6.00 10.44 -15.20
N TRP A 218 -5.48 9.35 -14.68
CA TRP A 218 -4.51 9.32 -13.57
C TRP A 218 -3.21 10.12 -13.82
N SER A 219 -3.06 10.76 -14.99
CA SER A 219 -2.01 11.75 -15.26
C SER A 219 -2.14 13.02 -14.42
N ASP A 220 -3.30 13.26 -13.80
CA ASP A 220 -3.56 14.43 -12.97
C ASP A 220 -3.21 14.20 -11.48
N PHE A 221 -2.75 12.99 -11.14
CA PHE A 221 -2.20 12.62 -9.83
C PHE A 221 -0.72 12.26 -9.99
N ASN A 222 0.12 13.29 -10.18
CA ASN A 222 1.57 13.32 -9.91
C ASN A 222 2.01 14.77 -9.75
#